data_AF-A0A259M8T3-F1
#
_entry.id   AF-A0A259M8T3-F1
#
_cell.length_a   1.000
_cell.length_b   1.000
_cell.length_c   1.000
_cell.angle_alpha   90.00
_cell.angle_beta   90.00
_cell.angle_gamma   90.00
#
_symmetry.space_group_name_H-M   'P 1'
#
loop_
_entity.id
_entity.type
_entity.pdbx_description
1 polymer ?
#
loop_
_entity_poly.entity_id
_entity_poly.type
_entity_poly.pdbx_seq_one_letter_code
_entity_poly.pdbx_strand_id
1 'polypeptide(L)' 'MKRCSALLLGLFLCAMPVLALEEIRVGVELQPYAPYSEVVEGEYRGYARDLLDAFAAEHGYR' A
#
# COMPACT_ATOMS: atom_id res chain seq x y z
N MET A 1 12.56 -40.84 2.78
CA MET A 1 11.37 -40.03 3.15
C MET A 1 11.66 -38.53 3.32
N LYS A 2 12.84 -38.09 3.78
CA LYS A 2 13.15 -36.65 4.00
C LYS A 2 13.33 -35.82 2.72
N ARG A 3 13.73 -36.43 1.59
CA ARG A 3 13.96 -35.74 0.31
C ARG A 3 12.68 -35.25 -0.38
N CYS A 4 11.57 -36.00 -0.27
CA CYS A 4 10.28 -35.55 -0.82
C CYS A 4 9.72 -34.33 -0.08
N SER A 5 9.98 -34.22 1.23
CA SER A 5 9.47 -33.11 2.05
C SER A 5 10.11 -31.77 1.68
N ALA A 6 11.40 -31.77 1.32
CA ALA A 6 12.10 -30.58 0.86
C ALA A 6 11.61 -30.12 -0.52
N LEU A 7 11.26 -31.07 -1.41
CA LEU A 7 10.75 -30.77 -2.74
C LEU A 7 9.34 -30.14 -2.69
N LEU A 8 8.47 -30.67 -1.82
CA LEU A 8 7.12 -30.14 -1.59
C LEU A 8 7.14 -28.73 -1.00
N LEU A 9 8.07 -28.45 -0.07
CA LEU A 9 8.22 -27.13 0.53
C LEU A 9 8.69 -26.09 -0.50
N GLY A 10 9.65 -26.44 -1.35
CA GLY A 10 10.13 -25.57 -2.42
C GLY A 10 9.06 -25.25 -3.47
N LEU A 11 8.22 -26.23 -3.82
CA LEU A 11 7.10 -26.02 -4.74
C LEU A 11 6.04 -25.07 -4.16
N PHE A 12 5.78 -25.16 -2.86
CA PHE A 12 4.82 -24.30 -2.16
C PHE A 12 5.31 -22.84 -2.08
N LEU A 13 6.61 -22.62 -1.88
CA LEU A 13 7.23 -21.29 -1.88
C LEU A 13 7.27 -20.64 -3.26
N CYS A 14 7.45 -21.42 -4.33
CA CYS A 14 7.43 -20.91 -5.71
C CYS A 14 6.01 -20.66 -6.25
N ALA A 15 5.00 -21.29 -5.67
CA ALA A 15 3.60 -21.11 -6.07
C ALA A 15 2.92 -19.91 -5.37
N MET A 16 3.58 -19.29 -4.39
CA MET A 16 3.09 -18.04 -3.82
C MET A 16 3.29 -16.94 -4.86
N PRO A 17 2.22 -16.35 -5.41
CA PRO A 17 2.39 -15.13 -6.16
C PRO A 17 2.98 -14.12 -5.20
N VAL A 18 4.20 -13.66 -5.49
CA VAL A 18 4.64 -12.35 -4.98
C VAL A 18 3.66 -11.37 -5.63
N LEU A 19 2.55 -11.12 -4.94
CA LEU A 19 1.75 -9.93 -5.16
C LEU A 19 2.62 -8.79 -4.65
N ALA A 20 3.59 -8.39 -5.46
CA ALA A 20 4.22 -7.10 -5.33
C ALA A 20 3.09 -6.11 -5.56
N LEU A 21 2.52 -5.62 -4.46
CA LEU A 21 1.47 -4.64 -4.52
C LEU A 21 2.04 -3.40 -5.21
N GLU A 22 1.44 -3.03 -6.34
CA GLU A 22 1.90 -1.89 -7.11
C GLU A 22 1.87 -0.63 -6.25
N GLU A 23 2.92 0.19 -6.35
CA GLU A 23 2.97 1.47 -5.66
C GLU A 23 1.82 2.36 -6.17
N ILE A 24 0.96 2.81 -5.25
CA ILE A 24 -0.13 3.73 -5.59
C ILE A 24 0.37 5.17 -5.50
N ARG A 25 0.20 5.93 -6.58
CA ARG A 25 0.49 7.37 -6.62
C ARG A 25 -0.80 8.14 -6.86
N VAL A 26 -1.14 9.01 -5.92
CA VAL A 26 -2.36 9.81 -5.97
C VAL A 26 -1.98 11.27 -6.19
N GLY A 27 -2.43 11.85 -7.31
CA GLY A 27 -2.33 13.29 -7.54
C GLY A 27 -3.40 14.04 -6.75
N VAL A 28 -3.01 15.12 -6.07
CA VAL A 28 -3.92 15.99 -5.31
C VAL A 28 -3.77 17.43 -5.76
N GLU A 29 -4.85 18.21 -5.68
CA GLU A 29 -4.83 19.65 -5.92
C GLU A 29 -4.12 20.36 -4.76
N LEU A 30 -3.32 21.38 -5.06
CA LEU A 30 -2.52 22.11 -4.06
C LEU A 30 -3.23 23.34 -3.50
N GLN A 31 -4.40 23.68 -4.05
CA GLN A 31 -5.24 24.74 -3.51
C GLN A 31 -5.63 24.44 -2.05
N PRO A 32 -5.26 25.28 -1.08
CA PRO A 32 -5.63 25.07 0.31
C PRO A 32 -7.15 25.19 0.50
N TYR A 33 -7.72 24.22 1.22
CA TYR A 33 -9.13 24.16 1.57
C TYR A 33 -9.29 23.48 2.94
N ALA A 34 -8.97 24.22 3.99
CA ALA A 34 -9.06 23.71 5.36
C ALA A 34 -10.52 23.43 5.77
N PRO A 35 -10.78 22.39 6.59
CA PRO A 35 -9.81 21.43 7.15
C PRO A 35 -9.56 20.20 6.25
N TYR A 36 -10.01 20.25 4.99
CA TYR A 36 -10.06 19.07 4.12
C TYR A 36 -8.74 18.80 3.40
N SER A 37 -8.03 19.84 2.99
CA SER A 37 -6.84 19.74 2.14
C SER A 37 -5.91 20.91 2.40
N GLU A 38 -4.68 20.64 2.80
CA GLU A 38 -3.62 21.65 2.91
C GLU A 38 -2.23 21.02 2.78
N VAL A 39 -1.23 21.86 2.49
CA VAL A 39 0.18 21.46 2.53
C VAL A 39 0.89 22.28 3.58
N VAL A 40 1.42 21.61 4.60
CA VAL A 40 2.15 22.22 5.72
C VAL A 40 3.53 21.62 5.78
N GLU A 41 4.57 22.45 5.64
CA GLU A 41 5.98 22.03 5.62
C GLU A 41 6.29 20.99 4.52
N GLY A 42 5.55 21.03 3.42
CA GLY A 42 5.69 20.09 2.30
C GLY A 42 4.86 18.81 2.46
N GLU A 43 4.18 18.62 3.59
CA GLU A 43 3.34 17.45 3.85
C GLU A 43 1.88 17.74 3.53
N TYR A 44 1.26 16.86 2.74
CA TYR A 44 -0.18 16.90 2.46
C TYR A 44 -0.99 16.42 3.68
N ARG A 45 -1.92 17.25 4.16
CA ARG A 45 -2.69 17.03 5.40
C ARG A 45 -4.18 17.36 5.22
N GLY A 46 -4.96 16.95 6.21
CA GLY A 46 -6.41 17.19 6.30
C GLY A 46 -7.23 15.93 6.05
N TYR A 47 -8.55 16.07 6.13
CA TYR A 47 -9.47 14.94 6.02
C TYR A 47 -9.29 14.12 4.72
N ALA A 48 -8.96 14.77 3.59
CA ALA A 48 -8.73 14.07 2.34
C ALA A 48 -7.48 13.18 2.40
N ARG A 49 -6.43 13.59 3.13
CA ARG A 49 -5.27 12.73 3.39
C ARG A 49 -5.67 11.50 4.19
N ASP A 50 -6.42 11.70 5.27
CA ASP A 50 -6.87 10.61 6.16
C ASP A 50 -7.70 9.57 5.39
N LEU A 51 -8.56 10.02 4.46
CA LEU A 51 -9.35 9.15 3.59
C LEU A 51 -8.47 8.29 2.66
N LEU A 52 -7.44 8.90 2.05
CA LEU A 52 -6.52 8.20 1.17
C LEU A 52 -5.66 7.17 1.93
N ASP A 53 -5.24 7.51 3.15
CA ASP A 53 -4.52 6.59 4.03
C ASP A 53 -5.39 5.42 4.47
N ALA A 54 -6.66 5.65 4.79
CA ALA A 54 -7.61 4.60 5.11
C ALA A 54 -7.86 3.67 3.91
N PHE A 55 -8.04 4.24 2.71
CA PHE A 55 -8.17 3.48 1.47
C PHE A 55 -6.93 2.60 1.23
N ALA A 56 -5.74 3.18 1.38
CA ALA A 56 -4.48 2.46 1.22
C ALA A 56 -4.40 1.26 2.17
N ALA A 57 -4.65 1.49 3.46
CA ALA A 57 -4.63 0.44 4.48
C ALA A 57 -5.64 -0.69 4.21
N GLU A 58 -6.86 -0.37 3.78
CA GLU A 58 -7.91 -1.35 3.48
C GLU A 58 -7.53 -2.27 2.31
N HIS A 59 -6.79 -1.75 1.33
CA HIS A 59 -6.40 -2.48 0.12
C HIS A 59 -4.98 -3.05 0.17
N GLY A 60 -4.31 -2.92 1.33
CA GLY A 60 -2.97 -3.44 1.58
C GLY A 60 -1.82 -2.55 1.10
N TYR A 61 -2.11 -1.35 0.58
CA TYR A 61 -1.10 -0.36 0.21
C TYR A 61 -0.41 0.21 1.44
N ARG A 62 0.88 0.55 1.30
CA ARG A 62 1.72 0.98 2.40
C ARG A 62 2.70 2.07 1.99
#